data_AF-A0A2W4QW84-F1
#
_entry.id   AF-A0A2W4QW84-F1
#
_cell.length_a   1.000
_cell.length_b   1.000
_cell.length_c   1.000
_cell.angle_alpha   90.00
_cell.angle_beta   90.00
_cell.angle_gamma   90.00
#
_symmetry.space_group_name_H-M   'P 1'
#
loop_
_entity.id
_entity.type
_entity.pdbx_description
1 polymer ?
#
loop_
_entity_poly.entity_id
_entity_poly.type
_entity_poly.pdbx_seq_one_letter_code
_entity_poly.pdbx_strand_id
1 'polypeptide(L)'
;MTASQATDRTVGELPEDEWRARLSGSGVGVRVGPFELLLRVSIVGLHAPLQRLYRDHPLLEGERVFSCHADLREVWHFGRRPGRRVRFSVDGLAPHEDMPAGQGLAVLEWGINLALAMRFHGFLMLHAAVVERNGRALLLPAAPGHGKTTLCAALVHRGWRLFSDEFGLMRPGGIELIPVPRPMPLKNESISVIRRFAPDAEFGP
;
A
#
# COMPACT_ATOMS: atom_id res chain seq x y z
N MET A 1 2.67 -7.88 -26.73
CA MET A 1 2.72 -6.68 -25.89
C MET A 1 4.02 -6.70 -25.14
N THR A 2 4.95 -5.82 -25.53
CA THR A 2 6.24 -5.65 -24.86
C THR A 2 5.99 -5.21 -23.42
N ALA A 3 6.44 -6.02 -22.45
CA ALA A 3 6.45 -5.61 -21.06
C ALA A 3 7.32 -4.35 -20.96
N SER A 4 6.70 -3.20 -20.69
CA SER A 4 7.44 -1.98 -20.36
C SER A 4 8.28 -2.29 -19.13
N GLN A 5 9.60 -2.25 -19.30
CA GLN A 5 10.55 -2.57 -18.23
C GLN A 5 10.35 -1.54 -17.13
N ALA A 6 10.19 -2.00 -15.88
CA ALA A 6 10.41 -1.07 -14.78
C ALA A 6 11.83 -0.55 -14.88
N THR A 7 12.02 0.71 -14.57
CA THR A 7 13.37 1.25 -14.41
C THR A 7 14.02 0.56 -13.22
N ASP A 8 15.35 0.41 -13.23
CA ASP A 8 16.10 0.01 -12.02
C ASP A 8 15.98 1.04 -10.88
N ARG A 9 15.40 2.22 -11.17
CA ARG A 9 15.16 3.27 -10.19
C ARG A 9 14.02 2.96 -9.24
N THR A 10 14.20 3.36 -7.98
CA THR A 10 13.19 3.23 -6.92
C THR A 10 12.59 4.59 -6.52
N VAL A 11 11.46 4.59 -5.82
CA VAL A 11 10.78 5.82 -5.36
C VAL A 11 11.70 6.71 -4.51
N GLY A 12 12.56 6.10 -3.70
CA GLY A 12 13.51 6.81 -2.84
C GLY A 12 14.58 7.59 -3.59
N GLU A 13 14.82 7.27 -4.86
CA GLU A 13 15.78 7.95 -5.74
C GLU A 13 15.17 9.13 -6.51
N LEU A 14 13.87 9.40 -6.33
CA LEU A 14 13.24 10.57 -6.89
C LEU A 14 13.50 11.79 -5.99
N PRO A 15 13.99 12.92 -6.52
CA PRO A 15 14.11 14.16 -5.75
C PRO A 15 12.77 14.54 -5.10
N GLU A 16 12.82 15.05 -3.87
CA GLU A 16 11.61 15.33 -3.08
C GLU A 16 10.65 16.31 -3.79
N ASP A 17 11.19 17.36 -4.41
CA ASP A 17 10.38 18.33 -5.17
C ASP A 17 9.69 17.70 -6.37
N GLU A 18 10.39 16.79 -7.06
CA GLU A 18 9.85 16.05 -8.19
C GLU A 18 8.76 15.06 -7.73
N TRP A 19 9.00 14.35 -6.63
CA TRP A 19 8.00 13.48 -6.00
C TRP A 19 6.73 14.27 -5.65
N ARG A 20 6.85 15.40 -4.96
CA ARG A 20 5.72 16.26 -4.56
C ARG A 20 4.95 16.78 -5.77
N ALA A 21 5.65 17.26 -6.79
CA ALA A 21 5.06 17.80 -8.01
C ALA A 21 4.31 16.71 -8.80
N ARG A 22 4.95 15.56 -9.05
CA ARG A 22 4.33 14.45 -9.78
C ARG A 22 3.14 13.88 -9.01
N LEU A 23 3.28 13.64 -7.71
CA LEU A 23 2.22 13.05 -6.88
C LEU A 23 0.96 13.93 -6.82
N SER A 24 1.12 15.27 -6.86
CA SER A 24 0.00 16.21 -6.86
C SER A 24 -0.59 16.50 -8.25
N GLY A 25 0.10 16.09 -9.32
CA GLY A 25 -0.24 16.43 -10.70
C GLY A 25 -0.42 15.19 -11.57
N SER A 26 0.60 14.87 -12.37
CA SER A 26 0.57 13.77 -13.36
C SER A 26 0.37 12.37 -12.73
N GLY A 27 0.75 12.21 -11.48
CA GLY A 27 0.84 10.94 -10.76
C GLY A 27 2.25 10.33 -10.82
N VAL A 28 2.50 9.40 -9.92
CA VAL A 28 3.75 8.60 -9.85
C VAL A 28 3.41 7.13 -10.07
N GLY A 29 4.06 6.52 -11.06
CA GLY A 29 3.93 5.10 -11.31
C GLY A 29 4.80 4.28 -10.37
N VAL A 30 4.21 3.30 -9.68
CA VAL A 30 4.89 2.45 -8.70
C VAL A 30 4.52 0.99 -8.92
N ARG A 31 5.51 0.09 -8.87
CA ARG A 31 5.26 -1.36 -8.91
C ARG A 31 5.20 -1.95 -7.50
N VAL A 32 4.10 -2.65 -7.22
CA VAL A 32 3.90 -3.41 -5.97
C VAL A 32 3.59 -4.85 -6.32
N GLY A 33 4.59 -5.73 -6.18
CA GLY A 33 4.48 -7.11 -6.63
C GLY A 33 4.18 -7.17 -8.14
N PRO A 34 3.11 -7.88 -8.57
CA PRO A 34 2.71 -7.93 -9.98
C PRO A 34 1.84 -6.73 -10.41
N PHE A 35 1.52 -5.81 -9.48
CA PHE A 35 0.58 -4.72 -9.74
C PHE A 35 1.33 -3.43 -10.05
N GLU A 36 0.86 -2.74 -11.09
CA GLU A 36 1.40 -1.45 -11.51
C GLU A 36 0.39 -0.35 -11.19
N LEU A 37 0.69 0.46 -10.18
CA LEU A 37 -0.22 1.48 -9.65
C LEU A 37 0.22 2.86 -10.15
N LEU A 38 -0.74 3.73 -10.50
CA LEU A 38 -0.49 5.16 -10.62
C LEU A 38 -1.04 5.84 -9.38
N LEU A 39 -0.18 6.46 -8.59
CA LEU A 39 -0.57 7.16 -7.37
C LEU A 39 -0.68 8.66 -7.64
N ARG A 40 -1.82 9.25 -7.26
CA ARG A 40 -2.04 10.71 -7.25
C ARG A 40 -2.55 11.10 -5.88
N VAL A 41 -1.79 11.90 -5.15
CA VAL A 41 -2.12 12.33 -3.79
C VAL A 41 -1.87 13.83 -3.65
N SER A 42 -2.94 14.62 -3.66
CA SER A 42 -2.87 16.09 -3.51
C SER A 42 -2.93 16.56 -2.05
N ILE A 43 -2.65 15.66 -1.11
CA ILE A 43 -2.60 15.94 0.33
C ILE A 43 -1.15 16.16 0.75
N VAL A 44 -0.76 17.42 0.93
CA VAL A 44 0.63 17.83 1.21
C VAL A 44 1.24 17.08 2.41
N GLY A 45 0.45 16.84 3.45
CA GLY A 45 0.89 16.12 4.66
C GLY A 45 1.25 14.65 4.43
N LEU A 46 0.84 14.06 3.30
CA LEU A 46 1.11 12.65 2.97
C LEU A 46 2.28 12.46 2.01
N HIS A 47 2.79 13.52 1.38
CA HIS A 47 3.87 13.41 0.41
C HIS A 47 5.11 12.75 1.00
N ALA A 48 5.68 13.31 2.08
CA ALA A 48 6.88 12.77 2.69
C ALA A 48 6.68 11.38 3.33
N PRO A 49 5.59 11.10 4.08
CA PRO A 49 5.28 9.75 4.56
C PRO A 49 5.20 8.72 3.43
N LEU A 50 4.50 9.02 2.34
CA LEU A 50 4.36 8.10 1.23
C LEU A 50 5.69 7.83 0.53
N GLN A 51 6.53 8.86 0.33
CA GLN A 51 7.84 8.65 -0.28
C GLN A 51 8.70 7.70 0.57
N ARG A 52 8.70 7.88 1.90
CA ARG A 52 9.44 7.01 2.82
C ARG A 52 8.90 5.58 2.81
N LEU A 53 7.58 5.43 2.94
CA LEU A 53 6.92 4.13 3.00
C LEU A 53 7.04 3.34 1.70
N TYR A 54 7.10 4.03 0.56
CA TYR A 54 7.21 3.41 -0.75
C TYR A 54 8.63 3.41 -1.32
N ARG A 55 9.64 3.86 -0.55
CA ARG A 55 10.98 4.20 -1.06
C ARG A 55 11.65 3.10 -1.88
N ASP A 56 11.46 1.85 -1.47
CA ASP A 56 12.12 0.68 -2.06
C ASP A 56 11.33 0.07 -3.24
N HIS A 57 10.17 0.65 -3.59
CA HIS A 57 9.41 0.19 -4.74
C HIS A 57 9.97 0.71 -6.05
N PRO A 58 10.00 -0.14 -7.11
CA PRO A 58 10.39 0.31 -8.44
C PRO A 58 9.47 1.41 -8.97
N LEU A 59 10.09 2.45 -9.51
CA LEU A 59 9.39 3.48 -10.28
C LEU A 59 9.03 2.95 -11.66
N LEU A 60 7.91 3.44 -12.17
CA LEU A 60 7.43 3.12 -13.50
C LEU A 60 7.30 4.41 -14.31
N GLU A 61 8.11 4.51 -15.37
CA GLU A 61 8.22 5.69 -16.22
C GLU A 61 7.53 5.49 -17.58
N GLY A 62 7.27 6.60 -18.28
CA GLY A 62 6.69 6.62 -19.61
C GLY A 62 5.19 6.34 -19.68
N GLU A 63 4.64 6.36 -20.89
CA GLU A 63 3.23 6.04 -21.15
C GLU A 63 2.99 4.54 -21.01
N ARG A 64 2.10 4.15 -20.09
CA ARG A 64 1.77 2.75 -19.84
C ARG A 64 0.32 2.59 -19.39
N VAL A 65 -0.17 1.36 -19.47
CA VAL A 65 -1.45 0.96 -18.87
C VAL A 65 -1.20 0.51 -17.44
N PHE A 66 -1.89 1.13 -16.49
CA PHE A 66 -1.80 0.76 -15.07
C PHE A 66 -2.91 -0.23 -14.67
N SER A 67 -2.62 -1.01 -13.64
CA SER A 67 -3.58 -1.88 -12.95
C SER A 67 -4.72 -1.09 -12.30
N CYS A 68 -4.37 0.08 -11.74
CA CYS A 68 -5.31 1.05 -11.23
C CYS A 68 -4.68 2.44 -11.16
N HIS A 69 -5.49 3.48 -11.38
CA HIS A 69 -5.14 4.85 -11.02
C HIS A 69 -5.79 5.17 -9.66
N ALA A 70 -4.98 5.29 -8.62
CA ALA A 70 -5.41 5.57 -7.26
C ALA A 70 -5.22 7.06 -6.97
N ASP A 71 -6.34 7.77 -6.78
CA ASP A 71 -6.38 9.18 -6.49
C ASP A 71 -6.87 9.43 -5.06
N LEU A 72 -6.13 10.24 -4.31
CA LEU A 72 -6.51 10.72 -2.98
C LEU A 72 -6.40 12.24 -2.92
N ARG A 73 -7.50 12.90 -2.58
CA ARG A 73 -7.56 14.37 -2.49
C ARG A 73 -8.34 14.84 -1.28
N GLU A 74 -8.04 16.04 -0.83
CA GLU A 74 -8.88 16.72 0.14
C GLU A 74 -10.15 17.28 -0.52
N VAL A 75 -11.25 17.19 0.21
CA VAL A 75 -12.53 17.80 -0.15
C VAL A 75 -13.12 18.48 1.07
N TRP A 76 -13.81 19.59 0.86
CA TRP A 76 -14.49 20.30 1.92
C TRP A 76 -15.99 20.01 1.89
N HIS A 77 -16.55 19.64 3.04
CA HIS A 77 -17.99 19.44 3.20
C HIS A 77 -18.60 20.64 3.92
N PHE A 78 -19.72 21.17 3.41
CA PHE A 78 -20.40 22.36 3.95
C PHE A 78 -21.74 22.04 4.66
N GLY A 79 -22.01 20.77 4.97
CA GLY A 79 -23.28 20.31 5.57
C GLY A 79 -23.33 20.32 7.11
N ARG A 80 -24.17 19.47 7.71
CA ARG A 80 -24.38 19.36 9.18
C ARG A 80 -23.12 19.10 10.01
N ARG A 81 -22.09 18.49 9.41
CA ARG A 81 -20.77 18.29 10.02
C ARG A 81 -19.72 18.84 9.05
N PRO A 82 -19.56 20.17 9.00
CA PRO A 82 -18.65 20.78 8.05
C PRO A 82 -17.21 20.44 8.42
N GLY A 83 -16.34 20.41 7.41
CA GLY A 83 -14.91 20.21 7.63
C GLY A 83 -14.19 19.51 6.49
N ARG A 84 -12.87 19.37 6.68
CA ARG A 84 -11.98 18.68 5.75
C ARG A 84 -12.23 17.18 5.79
N ARG A 85 -12.38 16.61 4.61
CA ARG A 85 -12.48 15.18 4.36
C ARG A 85 -11.47 14.78 3.31
N VAL A 86 -11.28 13.48 3.16
CA VAL A 86 -10.48 12.89 2.09
C VAL A 86 -11.38 12.05 1.21
N ARG A 87 -11.24 12.25 -0.10
CA ARG A 87 -11.88 11.46 -1.14
C ARG A 87 -10.85 10.57 -1.77
N PHE A 88 -11.12 9.28 -1.74
CA PHE A 88 -10.41 8.29 -2.53
C PHE A 88 -11.22 7.91 -3.76
N SER A 89 -10.54 7.75 -4.89
CA SER A 89 -11.14 7.21 -6.10
C SER A 89 -10.16 6.30 -6.83
N VAL A 90 -10.71 5.34 -7.56
CA VAL A 90 -9.97 4.46 -8.46
C VAL A 90 -10.54 4.60 -9.85
N ASP A 91 -9.71 5.01 -10.80
CA ASP A 91 -10.11 5.34 -12.18
C ASP A 91 -11.31 6.30 -12.24
N GLY A 92 -11.29 7.31 -11.36
CA GLY A 92 -12.34 8.33 -11.28
C GLY A 92 -13.60 7.91 -10.51
N LEU A 93 -13.72 6.66 -10.07
CA LEU A 93 -14.86 6.17 -9.28
C LEU A 93 -14.52 6.11 -7.79
N ALA A 94 -15.38 6.67 -6.93
CA ALA A 94 -15.23 6.59 -5.48
C ALA A 94 -15.92 5.33 -4.94
N PRO A 95 -15.19 4.34 -4.39
CA PRO A 95 -15.79 3.08 -3.93
C PRO A 95 -16.47 3.20 -2.56
N HIS A 96 -16.21 4.28 -1.81
CA HIS A 96 -16.79 4.56 -0.50
C HIS A 96 -16.97 6.08 -0.32
N GLU A 97 -17.66 6.47 0.76
CA GLU A 97 -17.89 7.88 1.12
C GLU A 97 -16.61 8.61 1.57
N ASP A 98 -16.64 9.93 1.57
CA ASP A 98 -15.47 10.74 2.00
C ASP A 98 -15.18 10.58 3.51
N MET A 99 -13.93 10.27 3.82
CA MET A 99 -13.48 9.92 5.17
C MET A 99 -12.88 11.12 5.91
N PRO A 100 -12.74 11.09 7.26
CA PRO A 100 -12.08 12.15 8.00
C PRO A 100 -10.65 12.44 7.51
N ALA A 101 -10.26 13.73 7.46
CA ALA A 101 -8.99 14.11 6.85
C ALA A 101 -7.73 13.46 7.46
N GLY A 102 -7.76 13.15 8.76
CA GLY A 102 -6.66 12.47 9.45
C GLY A 102 -6.46 11.00 9.06
N GLN A 103 -7.31 10.42 8.21
CA GLN A 103 -7.24 9.01 7.83
C GLN A 103 -6.70 8.78 6.41
N GLY A 104 -6.15 9.82 5.75
CA GLY A 104 -5.80 9.77 4.33
C GLY A 104 -4.88 8.61 3.93
N LEU A 105 -3.83 8.31 4.71
CA LEU A 105 -2.93 7.18 4.41
C LEU A 105 -3.67 5.84 4.50
N ALA A 106 -4.42 5.61 5.59
CA ALA A 106 -5.20 4.38 5.76
C ALA A 106 -6.25 4.20 4.66
N VAL A 107 -6.90 5.30 4.26
CA VAL A 107 -7.90 5.31 3.17
C VAL A 107 -7.26 4.95 1.84
N LEU A 108 -6.06 5.48 1.54
CA LEU A 108 -5.32 5.12 0.33
C LEU A 108 -4.96 3.62 0.33
N GLU A 109 -4.35 3.12 1.40
CA GLU A 109 -3.91 1.72 1.50
C GLU A 109 -5.08 0.74 1.40
N TRP A 110 -6.19 1.04 2.09
CA TRP A 110 -7.40 0.23 2.04
C TRP A 110 -8.08 0.30 0.66
N GLY A 111 -8.14 1.48 0.08
CA GLY A 111 -8.70 1.70 -1.24
C GLY A 111 -7.95 0.93 -2.34
N ILE A 112 -6.62 0.96 -2.31
CA ILE A 112 -5.77 0.15 -3.20
C ILE A 112 -6.05 -1.34 -2.97
N ASN A 113 -6.10 -1.81 -1.72
CA ASN A 113 -6.41 -3.20 -1.40
C ASN A 113 -7.74 -3.66 -1.98
N LEU A 114 -8.79 -2.85 -1.80
CA LEU A 114 -10.12 -3.14 -2.33
C LEU A 114 -10.08 -3.22 -3.87
N ALA A 115 -9.40 -2.28 -4.52
CA ALA A 115 -9.24 -2.29 -5.98
C ALA A 115 -8.53 -3.56 -6.47
N LEU A 116 -7.47 -3.99 -5.79
CA LEU A 116 -6.73 -5.20 -6.14
C LEU A 116 -7.62 -6.45 -5.99
N ALA A 117 -8.28 -6.60 -4.84
CA ALA A 117 -9.16 -7.73 -4.55
C ALA A 117 -10.32 -7.86 -5.56
N MET A 118 -10.88 -6.73 -6.01
CA MET A 118 -12.03 -6.70 -6.92
C MET A 118 -11.68 -6.86 -8.40
N ARG A 119 -10.40 -6.83 -8.79
CA ARG A 119 -9.99 -6.82 -10.21
C ARG A 119 -9.14 -8.01 -10.59
N PHE A 120 -8.31 -8.52 -9.68
CA PHE A 120 -7.25 -9.46 -10.01
C PHE A 120 -7.62 -10.93 -9.77
N HIS A 121 -8.77 -11.34 -10.28
CA HIS A 121 -9.32 -12.71 -10.15
C HIS A 121 -8.48 -13.80 -10.86
N GLY A 122 -7.49 -13.41 -11.67
CA GLY A 122 -6.52 -14.33 -12.26
C GLY A 122 -5.50 -14.89 -11.25
N PHE A 123 -5.51 -14.38 -10.01
CA PHE A 123 -4.73 -14.89 -8.90
C PHE A 123 -5.63 -15.54 -7.86
N LEU A 124 -5.11 -16.54 -7.16
CA LEU A 124 -5.69 -17.02 -5.92
C LEU A 124 -5.21 -16.11 -4.78
N MET A 125 -6.16 -15.50 -4.07
CA MET A 125 -5.91 -14.63 -2.92
C MET A 125 -6.36 -15.32 -1.64
N LEU A 126 -5.41 -15.75 -0.82
CA LEU A 126 -5.68 -16.32 0.50
C LEU A 126 -5.72 -15.20 1.53
N HIS A 127 -6.78 -15.11 2.34
CA HIS A 127 -6.85 -14.11 3.40
C HIS A 127 -5.91 -14.46 4.57
N ALA A 128 -4.62 -14.21 4.36
CA ALA A 128 -3.53 -14.55 5.25
C ALA A 128 -2.36 -13.59 5.02
N ALA A 129 -1.68 -13.23 6.10
CA ALA A 129 -0.38 -12.58 6.01
C ALA A 129 0.65 -13.64 5.63
N VAL A 130 1.69 -13.20 4.96
CA VAL A 130 2.78 -14.04 4.46
C VAL A 130 4.10 -13.36 4.79
N VAL A 131 4.94 -14.12 5.47
CA VAL A 131 6.35 -13.78 5.70
C VAL A 131 7.22 -14.94 5.25
N GLU A 132 8.44 -14.66 4.84
CA GLU A 132 9.36 -15.66 4.31
C GLU A 132 10.69 -15.63 5.07
N ARG A 133 11.26 -16.83 5.26
CA ARG A 133 12.62 -16.99 5.77
C ARG A 133 13.28 -18.20 5.13
N ASN A 134 14.49 -17.99 4.60
CA ASN A 134 15.33 -19.04 3.99
C ASN A 134 14.61 -19.83 2.88
N GLY A 135 13.89 -19.13 2.01
CA GLY A 135 13.13 -19.71 0.90
C GLY A 135 11.82 -20.38 1.30
N ARG A 136 11.39 -20.27 2.58
CA ARG A 136 10.16 -20.88 3.08
C ARG A 136 9.17 -19.82 3.53
N ALA A 137 7.98 -19.84 2.94
CA ALA A 137 6.91 -18.95 3.33
C ALA A 137 6.07 -19.53 4.47
N LEU A 138 5.69 -18.66 5.40
CA LEU A 138 4.74 -18.91 6.47
C LEU A 138 3.47 -18.10 6.20
N LEU A 139 2.34 -18.80 6.04
CA LEU A 139 1.03 -18.17 5.95
C LEU A 139 0.41 -18.09 7.35
N LEU A 140 -0.15 -16.93 7.67
CA LEU A 140 -0.81 -16.63 8.93
C LEU A 140 -2.31 -16.35 8.67
N PRO A 141 -3.14 -17.37 8.45
CA PRO A 141 -4.58 -17.18 8.31
C PRO A 141 -5.18 -16.80 9.66
N ALA A 142 -5.87 -15.66 9.72
CA ALA A 142 -6.55 -15.22 10.93
C ALA A 142 -7.64 -14.21 10.59
N ALA A 143 -8.74 -14.26 11.35
CA ALA A 143 -9.81 -13.27 11.26
C ALA A 143 -9.30 -11.85 11.62
N PRO A 144 -9.93 -10.79 11.11
CA PRO A 144 -9.58 -9.42 11.47
C PRO A 144 -9.51 -9.24 12.99
N GLY A 145 -8.50 -8.52 13.48
CA GLY A 145 -8.30 -8.25 14.91
C GLY A 145 -7.55 -9.34 15.70
N HIS A 146 -7.24 -10.49 15.11
CA HIS A 146 -6.55 -11.60 15.82
C HIS A 146 -5.02 -11.49 15.80
N GLY A 147 -4.47 -10.27 15.69
CA GLY A 147 -3.03 -10.02 15.81
C GLY A 147 -2.16 -10.42 14.61
N LYS A 148 -2.75 -10.76 13.46
CA LYS A 148 -2.01 -11.15 12.23
C LYS A 148 -0.96 -10.12 11.80
N THR A 149 -1.38 -8.86 11.62
CA THR A 149 -0.49 -7.75 11.23
C THR A 149 0.57 -7.49 12.30
N THR A 150 0.20 -7.61 13.59
CA THR A 150 1.13 -7.46 14.72
C THR A 150 2.21 -8.54 14.71
N LEU A 151 1.83 -9.81 14.54
CA LEU A 151 2.78 -10.92 14.45
C LEU A 151 3.65 -10.80 13.18
N CYS A 152 3.05 -10.43 12.05
CA CYS A 152 3.76 -10.17 10.80
C CYS A 152 4.85 -9.10 11.00
N ALA A 153 4.50 -7.94 11.55
CA ALA A 153 5.46 -6.87 11.84
C ALA A 153 6.56 -7.34 12.79
N ALA A 154 6.21 -8.06 13.86
CA ALA A 154 7.21 -8.60 14.80
C ALA A 154 8.19 -9.56 14.12
N LEU A 155 7.72 -10.45 13.23
CA LEU A 155 8.57 -11.39 12.50
C LEU A 155 9.49 -10.66 11.51
N VAL A 156 8.98 -9.64 10.81
CA VAL A 156 9.79 -8.81 9.89
C VAL A 156 10.94 -8.14 10.64
N HIS A 157 10.67 -7.57 11.82
CA HIS A 157 11.71 -7.03 12.71
C HIS A 157 12.64 -8.08 13.36
N ARG A 158 12.42 -9.37 13.08
CA ARG A 158 13.31 -10.48 13.46
C ARG A 158 13.92 -11.19 12.25
N GLY A 159 14.06 -10.47 11.13
CA GLY A 159 14.79 -10.92 9.94
C GLY A 159 13.98 -11.81 9.00
N TRP A 160 12.67 -11.84 9.14
CA TRP A 160 11.80 -12.39 8.10
C TRP A 160 11.55 -11.34 7.02
N ARG A 161 11.40 -11.79 5.78
CA ARG A 161 11.02 -10.93 4.66
C ARG A 161 9.50 -10.83 4.58
N LEU A 162 8.98 -9.60 4.48
CA LEU A 162 7.56 -9.37 4.24
C LEU A 162 7.20 -9.78 2.81
N PHE A 163 6.22 -10.66 2.66
CA PHE A 163 5.55 -10.85 1.37
C PHE A 163 4.31 -9.99 1.31
N SER A 164 3.43 -10.08 2.31
CA SER A 164 2.16 -9.35 2.36
C SER A 164 1.57 -9.51 3.76
N ASP A 165 0.84 -8.54 4.28
CA ASP A 165 0.13 -8.69 5.56
C ASP A 165 -1.38 -8.89 5.40
N GLU A 166 -1.87 -8.88 4.16
CA GLU A 166 -3.29 -8.91 3.82
C GLU A 166 -3.67 -10.17 3.02
N PHE A 167 -3.00 -10.39 1.88
CA PHE A 167 -3.27 -11.50 0.98
C PHE A 167 -2.03 -12.34 0.70
N GLY A 168 -2.13 -13.65 0.90
CA GLY A 168 -1.24 -14.63 0.29
C GLY A 168 -1.61 -14.79 -1.17
N LEU A 169 -0.86 -14.12 -2.04
CA LEU A 169 -1.12 -14.09 -3.48
C LEU A 169 -0.38 -15.24 -4.19
N MET A 170 -1.06 -15.98 -5.05
CA MET A 170 -0.44 -17.03 -5.86
C MET A 170 -1.13 -17.18 -7.22
N ARG A 171 -0.43 -17.78 -8.19
CA ARG A 171 -1.04 -18.16 -9.48
C ARG A 171 -1.80 -19.48 -9.33
N PRO A 172 -2.97 -19.65 -9.98
CA PRO A 172 -3.65 -20.94 -10.03
C PRO A 172 -2.72 -22.05 -10.57
N GLY A 173 -2.76 -23.22 -9.95
CA GLY A 173 -1.96 -24.38 -10.35
C GLY A 173 -0.51 -24.40 -9.86
N GLY A 174 -0.03 -23.34 -9.19
CA GLY A 174 1.28 -23.31 -8.53
C GLY A 174 1.17 -23.36 -7.00
N ILE A 175 2.31 -23.41 -6.33
CA ILE A 175 2.43 -23.26 -4.86
C ILE A 175 3.28 -22.05 -4.45
N GLU A 176 3.80 -21.33 -5.44
CA GLU A 176 4.66 -20.16 -5.22
C GLU A 176 3.82 -18.96 -4.82
N LEU A 177 4.18 -18.36 -3.69
CA LEU A 177 3.60 -17.09 -3.24
C LEU A 177 4.31 -15.93 -3.92
N ILE A 178 3.52 -14.91 -4.27
CA ILE A 178 4.00 -13.70 -4.92
C ILE A 178 4.07 -12.60 -3.85
N PRO A 179 5.24 -11.95 -3.67
CA PRO A 179 5.36 -10.85 -2.72
C PRO A 179 4.61 -9.62 -3.24
N VAL A 180 3.82 -9.01 -2.35
CA VAL A 180 3.09 -7.75 -2.53
C VAL A 180 3.29 -6.89 -1.28
N PRO A 181 4.55 -6.53 -0.93
CA PRO A 181 4.81 -5.81 0.32
C PRO A 181 4.21 -4.41 0.23
N ARG A 182 3.51 -3.98 1.28
CA ARG A 182 2.95 -2.64 1.44
C ARG A 182 3.00 -2.25 2.92
N PRO A 183 2.79 -0.96 3.27
CA PRO A 183 2.73 -0.52 4.66
C PRO A 183 1.68 -1.30 5.47
N MET A 184 2.09 -1.81 6.63
CA MET A 184 1.24 -2.62 7.49
C MET A 184 0.32 -1.75 8.36
N PRO A 185 -1.02 -1.85 8.27
CA PRO A 185 -1.93 -1.03 9.06
C PRO A 185 -2.04 -1.56 10.50
N LEU A 186 -1.13 -1.11 11.36
CA LEU A 186 -1.23 -1.34 12.80
C LEU A 186 -2.31 -0.44 13.41
N LYS A 187 -3.07 -0.97 14.38
CA LYS A 187 -4.14 -0.25 15.07
C LYS A 187 -4.15 -0.52 16.57
N ASN A 188 -4.73 0.41 17.32
CA ASN A 188 -5.01 0.30 18.75
C ASN A 188 -3.77 -0.16 19.56
N GLU A 189 -3.91 -1.20 20.37
CA GLU A 189 -2.88 -1.74 21.25
C GLU A 189 -1.64 -2.23 20.48
N SER A 190 -1.82 -2.71 19.23
CA SER A 190 -0.73 -3.24 18.41
C SER A 190 0.37 -2.23 18.13
N ILE A 191 0.03 -0.94 18.05
CA ILE A 191 1.03 0.12 17.85
C ILE A 191 1.98 0.16 19.06
N SER A 192 1.43 0.12 20.27
CA SER A 192 2.22 0.12 21.51
C SER A 192 3.06 -1.15 21.66
N VAL A 193 2.51 -2.30 21.26
CA VAL A 193 3.21 -3.58 21.28
C VAL A 193 4.42 -3.55 20.35
N ILE A 194 4.26 -3.11 19.10
CA ILE A 194 5.37 -3.07 18.14
C ILE A 194 6.40 -2.01 18.53
N ARG A 195 5.99 -0.83 19.02
CA ARG A 195 6.95 0.18 19.53
C ARG A 195 7.86 -0.36 20.63
N ARG A 196 7.31 -1.19 21.54
CA ARG A 196 8.10 -1.83 22.60
C ARG A 196 8.95 -2.98 22.08
N PHE A 197 8.42 -3.77 21.15
CA PHE A 197 9.10 -4.96 20.64
C PHE A 197 10.22 -4.65 19.64
N ALA A 198 10.04 -3.62 18.82
CA ALA A 198 10.96 -3.14 17.80
C ALA A 198 11.08 -1.60 17.88
N PRO A 199 11.90 -1.07 18.80
CA PRO A 199 12.05 0.38 18.99
C PRO A 199 12.57 1.12 17.75
N ASP A 200 13.32 0.45 16.90
CA ASP A 200 13.89 1.00 15.67
C ASP A 200 12.93 0.93 14.47
N ALA A 201 11.70 0.47 14.67
CA ALA A 201 10.70 0.39 13.62
C ALA A 201 10.27 1.78 13.14
N GLU A 202 10.18 1.97 11.83
CA GLU A 202 9.64 3.18 11.22
C GLU A 202 8.10 3.14 11.24
N PHE A 203 7.44 4.19 11.76
CA PHE A 203 5.99 4.31 11.81
C PHE A 203 5.50 5.45 10.89
N GLY A 204 4.40 5.18 10.18
CA GLY A 204 3.64 6.19 9.44
C GLY A 204 2.77 7.08 10.36
N PRO A 205 2.23 8.18 9.82
CA PRO A 205 1.33 9.09 10.54
C PRO A 205 -0.01 8.46 10.92
#